data_AF-A0A450Y548-F1
#
_entry.id   AF-A0A450Y548-F1
#
_cell.length_a   1.000
_cell.length_b   1.000
_cell.length_c   1.000
_cell.angle_alpha   90.00
_cell.angle_beta   90.00
_cell.angle_gamma   90.00
#
_symmetry.space_group_name_H-M   'P 1'
#
loop_
_entity.id
_entity.type
_entity.pdbx_description
1 polymer ?
#
loop_
_entity_poly.entity_id
_entity_poly.type
_entity_poly.pdbx_seq_one_letter_code
_entity_poly.pdbx_strand_id
1 'polypeptide(L)'
;MQNKLQNGEGKQLSTMDEDARLLSKRGQSVAGYNVQIAVDSKHHLIVAEKVTNDGNDIKQLAPMLENAQEVLQPEDLVGLADS
;
A
#
# COMPACT_ATOMS: atom_id res chain seq x y z
N MET A 1 -9.45 -8.65 24.36
CA MET A 1 -8.76 -7.46 23.80
C MET A 1 -7.25 -7.49 24.05
N GLN A 2 -6.78 -7.66 25.30
CA GLN A 2 -5.34 -7.73 25.61
C GLN A 2 -4.56 -8.83 24.84
N ASN A 3 -5.17 -10.00 24.61
CA ASN A 3 -4.52 -11.09 23.86
C ASN A 3 -4.30 -10.79 22.36
N LYS A 4 -5.12 -9.94 21.73
CA LYS A 4 -4.93 -9.57 20.30
C LYS A 4 -3.77 -8.58 20.10
N LEU A 5 -3.54 -7.71 21.08
CA LEU A 5 -2.41 -6.78 21.11
C LEU A 5 -1.07 -7.48 21.38
N GLN A 6 -1.08 -8.71 21.93
CA GLN A 6 0.12 -9.49 22.23
C GLN A 6 0.53 -10.46 21.11
N ASN A 7 -0.42 -10.89 20.27
CA ASN A 7 -0.19 -11.89 19.21
C ASN A 7 -0.11 -11.30 17.79
N GLY A 8 -0.50 -10.03 17.61
CA GLY A 8 -0.35 -9.31 16.35
C GLY A 8 0.84 -8.35 16.43
N GLU A 9 1.51 -8.09 15.30
CA GLU A 9 2.61 -7.13 15.19
C GLU A 9 2.23 -5.66 15.53
N GLY A 10 0.97 -5.39 15.94
CA GLY A 10 0.41 -4.06 16.07
C GLY A 10 0.28 -3.56 17.51
N LYS A 11 0.96 -2.45 17.83
CA LYS A 11 0.72 -1.61 19.03
C LYS A 11 -0.63 -0.87 19.00
N GLN A 12 -1.45 -1.10 17.97
CA GLN A 12 -2.68 -0.35 17.69
C GLN A 12 -3.76 -1.33 17.21
N LEU A 13 -4.99 -1.12 17.67
CA LEU A 13 -6.17 -1.89 17.30
C LEU A 13 -7.32 -0.92 17.06
N SER A 14 -7.92 -0.95 15.86
CA SER A 14 -9.14 -0.21 15.57
C SER A 14 -10.36 -1.03 16.03
N THR A 15 -11.36 -0.35 16.59
CA THR A 15 -12.59 -0.98 17.11
C THR A 15 -13.65 -1.25 16.05
N MET A 16 -13.49 -0.67 14.85
CA MET A 16 -14.42 -0.83 13.74
C MET A 16 -13.92 -1.84 12.71
N ASP A 17 -12.61 -1.85 12.49
CA ASP A 17 -11.91 -2.76 11.57
C ASP A 17 -10.55 -3.14 12.15
N GLU A 18 -10.29 -4.43 12.33
CA GLU A 18 -9.09 -4.94 13.00
C GLU A 18 -7.82 -4.75 12.17
N ASP A 19 -7.94 -4.64 10.85
CA ASP A 19 -6.81 -4.51 9.94
C ASP A 19 -6.43 -3.05 9.69
N ALA A 20 -7.31 -2.10 10.00
CA ALA A 20 -7.03 -0.68 9.88
C ALA A 20 -5.91 -0.23 10.83
N ARG A 21 -5.09 0.73 10.37
CA ARG A 21 -4.00 1.34 11.15
C ARG A 21 -4.17 2.84 11.24
N LEU A 22 -3.64 3.46 12.30
CA LEU A 22 -3.66 4.91 12.43
C LEU A 22 -2.56 5.51 11.54
N LEU A 23 -2.96 6.17 10.47
CA LEU A 23 -2.08 6.83 9.53
C LEU A 23 -2.03 8.33 9.83
N SER A 24 -0.83 8.92 9.76
CA SER A 24 -0.65 10.37 9.93
C SER A 24 -0.24 10.99 8.61
N LYS A 25 -1.07 11.91 8.08
CA LYS A 25 -0.77 12.65 6.85
C LYS A 25 -1.14 14.11 7.06
N ARG A 26 -0.20 15.01 6.77
CA ARG A 26 -0.40 16.48 6.85
C ARG A 26 -0.98 16.97 8.19
N GLY A 27 -0.56 16.37 9.31
CA GLY A 27 -0.99 16.77 10.66
C GLY A 27 -2.38 16.24 11.08
N GLN A 28 -3.04 15.44 10.24
CA GLN A 28 -4.26 14.72 10.60
C GLN A 28 -3.96 13.23 10.76
N SER A 29 -4.64 12.59 11.70
CA SER A 29 -4.57 11.15 11.91
C SER A 29 -5.89 10.50 11.52
N VAL A 30 -5.83 9.50 10.65
CA VAL A 30 -6.99 8.78 10.11
C VAL A 30 -6.74 7.29 10.26
N ALA A 31 -7.73 6.54 10.76
CA ALA A 31 -7.69 5.09 10.74
C ALA A 31 -8.04 4.57 9.34
N GLY A 32 -7.17 3.77 8.73
CA GLY A 32 -7.39 3.23 7.39
C GLY A 32 -6.24 2.38 6.89
N TYR A 33 -6.09 2.34 5.57
CA TYR A 33 -5.07 1.56 4.86
C TYR A 33 -4.33 2.47 3.88
N ASN A 34 -3.04 2.21 3.65
CA ASN A 34 -2.35 2.77 2.50
C ASN A 34 -2.47 1.77 1.34
N VAL A 35 -2.93 2.23 0.20
CA VAL A 35 -3.07 1.41 -1.01
C VAL A 35 -2.26 2.02 -2.12
N GLN A 36 -1.46 1.20 -2.78
CA GLN A 36 -0.65 1.56 -3.93
C GLN A 36 -1.26 0.95 -5.18
N ILE A 37 -1.33 1.71 -6.26
CA ILE A 37 -1.96 1.29 -7.51
C ILE A 37 -1.01 1.62 -8.65
N ALA A 38 -0.72 0.62 -9.49
CA ALA A 38 0.00 0.80 -10.74
C ALA A 38 -1.01 0.81 -11.89
N VAL A 39 -0.86 1.78 -12.80
CA VAL A 39 -1.76 1.97 -13.94
C VAL A 39 -0.93 1.93 -15.22
N ASP A 40 -1.40 1.18 -16.21
CA ASP A 40 -0.83 1.20 -17.55
C ASP A 40 -1.04 2.57 -18.20
N SER A 41 0.04 3.14 -18.73
CA SER A 41 0.01 4.50 -19.29
C SER A 41 -0.71 4.60 -20.62
N LYS A 42 -0.79 3.49 -21.38
CA LYS A 42 -1.36 3.47 -22.73
C LYS A 42 -2.88 3.30 -22.74
N HIS A 43 -3.38 2.42 -21.89
CA HIS A 43 -4.79 2.00 -21.84
C HIS A 43 -5.50 2.44 -20.55
N HIS A 44 -4.78 3.03 -19.59
CA HIS A 44 -5.32 3.50 -18.30
C HIS A 44 -5.98 2.38 -17.48
N LEU A 45 -5.46 1.16 -17.62
CA LEU A 45 -5.92 -0.01 -16.86
C LEU A 45 -5.12 -0.13 -15.57
N ILE A 46 -5.79 -0.49 -14.47
CA ILE A 46 -5.11 -0.88 -13.24
C ILE A 46 -4.46 -2.25 -13.49
N VAL A 47 -3.15 -2.32 -13.32
CA VAL A 47 -2.37 -3.54 -13.60
C VAL A 47 -1.90 -4.23 -12.32
N ALA A 48 -1.76 -3.49 -11.23
CA ALA A 48 -1.46 -4.03 -9.92
C ALA A 48 -2.01 -3.12 -8.81
N GLU A 49 -2.40 -3.73 -7.70
CA GLU A 49 -2.73 -3.04 -6.46
C GLU A 49 -2.06 -3.72 -5.26
N LYS A 50 -1.70 -2.94 -4.25
CA LYS A 50 -1.16 -3.48 -2.99
C LYS A 50 -1.61 -2.66 -1.80
N VAL A 51 -2.21 -3.34 -0.83
CA VAL A 51 -2.45 -2.77 0.50
C VAL A 51 -1.17 -2.88 1.33
N THR A 52 -0.74 -1.76 1.90
CA THR A 52 0.41 -1.65 2.79
C THR A 52 0.02 -0.94 4.09
N ASN A 53 0.66 -1.35 5.18
CA ASN A 53 0.55 -0.69 6.47
C ASN A 53 1.74 0.24 6.75
N ASP A 54 2.63 0.42 5.77
CA ASP A 54 3.73 1.38 5.87
C ASP A 54 3.19 2.80 5.95
N GLY A 55 3.75 3.62 6.84
CA GLY A 55 3.31 5.00 7.05
C GLY A 55 3.62 5.96 5.89
N ASN A 56 4.39 5.51 4.89
CA ASN A 56 4.68 6.24 3.66
C ASN A 56 4.90 5.26 2.50
N ASP A 57 4.88 5.82 1.29
CA ASP A 57 4.92 5.14 0.00
C ASP A 57 6.29 5.21 -0.71
N ILE A 58 7.28 5.86 -0.10
CA ILE A 58 8.63 6.10 -0.66
C ILE A 58 9.29 4.82 -1.19
N LYS A 59 9.05 3.67 -0.53
CA LYS A 59 9.65 2.38 -0.89
C LYS A 59 8.75 1.48 -1.74
N GLN A 60 7.59 1.97 -2.17
CA GLN A 60 6.58 1.15 -2.83
C GLN A 60 6.70 1.12 -4.35
N LEU A 61 7.48 2.01 -4.97
CA LEU A 61 7.65 2.03 -6.41
C LEU A 61 8.23 0.72 -6.97
N ALA A 62 9.36 0.26 -6.43
CA ALA A 62 10.01 -0.96 -6.92
C ALA A 62 9.10 -2.21 -6.77
N PRO A 63 8.51 -2.50 -5.60
CA PRO A 63 7.55 -3.60 -5.45
C PRO A 63 6.34 -3.50 -6.40
N MET A 64 5.82 -2.30 -6.64
CA MET A 64 4.69 -2.12 -7.56
C MET A 64 5.09 -2.36 -9.01
N LEU A 65 6.32 -2.04 -9.40
CA LEU A 65 6.83 -2.36 -10.73
C LEU A 65 7.07 -3.85 -10.91
N GLU A 66 7.55 -4.56 -9.89
CA GLU A 66 7.66 -6.02 -9.91
C GLU A 66 6.29 -6.66 -10.14
N ASN A 67 5.26 -6.23 -9.39
CA ASN A 67 3.89 -6.72 -9.59
C ASN A 67 3.35 -6.42 -11.00
N ALA A 68 3.60 -5.20 -11.51
CA ALA A 68 3.18 -4.83 -12.86
C ALA A 68 3.92 -5.63 -13.96
N GLN A 69 5.21 -5.91 -13.74
CA GLN A 69 6.04 -6.73 -14.62
C GLN A 69 5.52 -8.16 -14.73
N GLU A 70 5.08 -8.77 -13.63
CA GLU A 70 4.48 -10.12 -13.63
C GLU A 70 3.21 -10.20 -14.47
N VAL A 71 2.39 -9.15 -14.44
CA VAL A 71 1.10 -9.07 -15.14
C VAL A 71 1.28 -8.74 -16.63
N LEU A 72 2.10 -7.73 -16.94
CA LEU A 72 2.26 -7.21 -18.30
C LEU A 72 3.32 -7.97 -19.10
N GLN A 73 4.27 -8.61 -18.41
CA GLN A 73 5.40 -9.35 -18.98
C GLN A 73 6.18 -8.61 -20.11
N PRO A 74 6.46 -7.31 -20.00
CA PRO A 74 7.24 -6.60 -21.02
C PRO A 74 8.73 -7.01 -20.94
N GLU A 75 9.48 -6.79 -22.02
CA GLU A 75 10.95 -6.98 -21.97
C GLU A 75 11.63 -5.90 -21.12
N ASP A 76 11.15 -4.65 -21.23
CA ASP A 76 11.59 -3.51 -20.43
C ASP A 76 10.39 -2.76 -19.85
N LEU A 77 10.41 -2.45 -18.55
CA LEU A 77 9.36 -1.69 -17.86
C LEU A 77 9.93 -0.43 -17.20
N VAL A 78 9.28 0.70 -17.47
CA VAL A 78 9.59 1.99 -16.85
C VAL A 78 8.38 2.45 -16.04
N GLY A 79 8.62 2.74 -14.76
CA GLY A 79 7.61 3.28 -13.84
C GLY A 79 7.92 4.69 -13.39
N LEU A 80 6.87 5.46 -13.15
CA LEU A 80 6.94 6.78 -12.51
C LEU A 80 6.02 6.78 -11.29
N ALA A 81 6.48 7.41 -10.21
CA ALA A 81 5.69 7.70 -9.02
C ALA A 81 5.67 9.20 -8.77
N ASP A 82 4.71 9.67 -7.98
CA ASP A 82 4.75 11.01 -7.41
C ASP A 82 5.85 11.12 -6.33
N SER A 83 6.28 12.35 -6.07
CA SER A 83 7.36 12.70 -5.15
C SER A 83 6.91 12.91 -3.71
#